data_AF-A0A353AZ54-F1
#
_entry.id   AF-A0A353AZ54-F1
#
_cell.length_a   1.000
_cell.length_b   1.000
_cell.length_c   1.000
_cell.angle_alpha   90.00
_cell.angle_beta   90.00
_cell.angle_gamma   90.00
#
_symmetry.space_group_name_H-M   'P 1'
#
loop_
_entity.id
_entity.type
_entity.pdbx_description
1 polymer ?
#
loop_
_entity_poly.entity_id
_entity_poly.type
_entity_poly.pdbx_seq_one_letter_code
_entity_poly.pdbx_strand_id
1 'polypeptide(L)'
;MRRIGSRSTRTRKPRLELLEFRRLLTCAPVGDTSIECFDSSGVGTPESAWFRDQADPEELGGYTGQTSYAPGETLELFVSSSPVEDYHVEIFRLGWYGGDGARLVGCIPDCSGGTLQGIDQGIPAPDPVTLEVDANWAATDSFVIPDNWESGYYIASLIFDSGANIGDAHFVPFIVRAEAANNADILVQVPVSTWQSYNRWGGHSLYEPAAADKVSFNRPYNNIDDVFRYEYQMLRYLEREGFDVEYATNVDVHRDPAMLLDHQLVISTGHDEYWSKETRDGFEAARDSGTNLGFFTSNAAYWQVRYENADRTL
;
A
#
# COMPACT_ATOMS: atom_id res chain seq x y z
N MET A 1 14.82 37.43 -60.27
CA MET A 1 14.13 36.20 -59.81
C MET A 1 15.18 35.11 -59.58
N ARG A 2 15.68 34.97 -58.35
CA ARG A 2 16.71 33.98 -57.98
C ARG A 2 16.04 32.80 -57.29
N ARG A 3 16.32 31.58 -57.79
CA ARG A 3 15.89 30.31 -57.21
C ARG A 3 16.47 30.15 -55.80
N ILE A 4 15.61 29.86 -54.84
CA ILE A 4 15.99 29.52 -53.47
C ILE A 4 16.46 28.06 -53.47
N GLY A 5 17.70 27.83 -53.03
CA GLY A 5 18.30 26.50 -52.92
C GLY A 5 17.71 25.70 -51.77
N SER A 6 17.58 24.38 -51.97
CA SER A 6 17.17 23.44 -50.94
C SER A 6 18.23 23.34 -49.85
N ARG A 7 17.87 23.66 -48.60
CA ARG A 7 18.66 23.29 -47.43
C ARG A 7 18.29 21.85 -47.06
N SER A 8 19.26 20.95 -47.15
CA SER A 8 19.21 19.61 -46.57
C SER A 8 19.13 19.74 -45.05
N THR A 9 17.97 19.45 -44.47
CA THR A 9 17.82 19.22 -43.03
C THR A 9 18.32 17.81 -42.72
N ARG A 10 19.54 17.70 -42.19
CA ARG A 10 20.01 16.49 -41.53
C ARG A 10 19.16 16.27 -40.28
N THR A 11 18.15 15.41 -40.37
CA THR A 11 17.53 14.78 -39.20
C THR A 11 18.58 13.86 -38.57
N ARG A 12 19.20 14.30 -37.46
CA ARG A 12 19.86 13.37 -36.55
C ARG A 12 18.76 12.51 -35.93
N LYS A 13 18.71 11.23 -36.28
CA LYS A 13 17.94 10.25 -35.51
C LYS A 13 18.46 10.30 -34.06
N PRO A 14 17.59 10.36 -33.04
CA PRO A 14 18.06 10.13 -31.67
C PRO A 14 18.70 8.74 -31.65
N ARG A 15 19.97 8.71 -31.26
CA ARG A 15 20.67 7.45 -31.01
C ARG A 15 20.28 7.08 -29.58
N LEU A 16 19.48 6.03 -29.44
CA LEU A 16 19.41 5.30 -28.17
C LEU A 16 20.83 4.82 -27.90
N GLU A 17 21.54 5.53 -27.03
CA GLU A 17 22.67 4.94 -26.33
C GLU A 17 22.05 3.80 -25.53
N LEU A 18 22.32 2.55 -25.94
CA LEU A 18 22.21 1.45 -25.01
C LEU A 18 23.03 1.88 -23.80
N LEU A 19 22.41 1.99 -22.63
CA LEU A 19 23.17 1.92 -21.40
C LEU A 19 23.97 0.63 -21.51
N GLU A 20 25.25 0.75 -21.85
CA GLU A 20 26.19 -0.33 -21.62
C GLU A 20 25.94 -0.74 -20.17
N PHE A 21 25.88 -2.06 -19.96
CA PHE A 21 25.95 -2.70 -18.66
C PHE A 21 27.22 -2.19 -17.92
N ARG A 22 27.19 -0.95 -17.42
CA ARG A 22 27.81 -0.65 -16.14
C ARG A 22 27.14 -1.65 -15.24
N ARG A 23 27.91 -2.63 -14.77
CA ARG A 23 27.52 -3.51 -13.68
C ARG A 23 26.80 -2.62 -12.66
N LEU A 24 25.46 -2.66 -12.68
CA LEU A 24 24.65 -2.33 -11.53
C LEU A 24 25.33 -3.13 -10.42
N LEU A 25 25.70 -2.43 -9.35
CA LEU A 25 26.41 -3.01 -8.22
C LEU A 25 25.72 -4.33 -7.88
N THR A 26 26.32 -5.43 -8.32
CA THR A 26 25.87 -6.77 -7.93
C THR A 26 26.15 -6.82 -6.45
N CYS A 27 25.08 -7.01 -5.66
CA CYS A 27 25.09 -7.13 -4.21
C CYS A 27 26.38 -7.82 -3.75
N ALA A 28 27.30 -7.05 -3.17
CA ALA A 28 28.53 -7.60 -2.65
C ALA A 28 28.21 -8.22 -1.28
N PRO A 29 28.68 -9.45 -0.98
CA PRO A 29 28.51 -10.00 0.36
C PRO A 29 29.22 -9.08 1.36
N VAL A 30 28.50 -8.76 2.42
CA VAL A 30 28.85 -7.96 3.61
C VAL A 30 30.35 -7.63 3.71
N GLY A 31 30.67 -6.37 3.45
CA GLY A 31 32.03 -5.84 3.52
C GLY A 31 32.06 -4.32 3.42
N ASP A 32 31.73 -3.67 4.54
CA ASP A 32 32.15 -2.32 4.94
C ASP A 32 31.75 -1.15 4.01
N THR A 33 30.46 -0.81 4.04
CA THR A 33 29.76 0.49 3.79
C THR A 33 28.32 0.11 3.38
N SER A 34 27.47 -0.16 4.38
CA SER A 34 26.18 -0.82 4.22
C SER A 34 25.15 0.08 3.52
N ILE A 35 24.90 -0.18 2.25
CA ILE A 35 23.56 -0.09 1.67
C ILE A 35 22.90 -1.42 2.06
N GLU A 36 21.90 -1.39 2.93
CA GLU A 36 21.09 -2.58 3.23
C GLU A 36 20.18 -2.81 2.02
N CYS A 37 20.61 -3.66 1.09
CA CYS A 37 19.74 -4.08 0.01
C CYS A 37 18.53 -4.83 0.58
N PHE A 38 17.36 -4.54 0.02
CA PHE A 38 16.11 -5.25 0.25
C PHE A 38 16.28 -6.79 0.22
N ASP A 39 15.90 -7.52 1.28
CA ASP A 39 16.06 -8.96 1.40
C ASP A 39 14.83 -9.74 0.91
N SER A 40 14.72 -9.86 -0.42
CA SER A 40 13.76 -10.79 -1.03
C SER A 40 14.18 -12.27 -0.93
N SER A 41 15.24 -12.63 -0.18
CA SER A 41 15.77 -14.00 -0.13
C SER A 41 15.00 -14.94 0.80
N GLY A 42 14.02 -14.40 1.54
CA GLY A 42 13.04 -15.19 2.28
C GLY A 42 12.30 -16.17 1.38
N VAL A 43 11.99 -17.36 1.90
CA VAL A 43 11.17 -18.35 1.19
C VAL A 43 9.76 -17.78 1.04
N GLY A 44 9.30 -17.67 -0.21
CA GLY A 44 7.93 -17.29 -0.54
C GLY A 44 6.91 -18.31 -0.08
N THR A 45 5.66 -17.85 0.04
CA THR A 45 4.50 -18.70 0.24
C THR A 45 3.82 -18.89 -1.11
N PRO A 46 3.57 -20.13 -1.59
CA PRO A 46 2.93 -20.35 -2.88
C PRO A 46 1.63 -19.56 -3.02
N GLU A 47 1.38 -18.97 -4.19
CA GLU A 47 0.20 -18.12 -4.45
C GLU A 47 -1.11 -18.77 -4.03
N SER A 48 -1.29 -20.06 -4.33
CA SER A 48 -2.47 -20.84 -3.95
C SER A 48 -2.71 -20.97 -2.44
N ALA A 49 -1.71 -20.64 -1.61
CA ALA A 49 -1.79 -20.75 -0.16
C ALA A 49 -2.06 -19.40 0.53
N TRP A 50 -1.84 -18.26 -0.14
CA TRP A 50 -2.11 -16.95 0.46
C TRP A 50 -3.19 -16.15 -0.31
N PHE A 51 -3.29 -16.33 -1.62
CA PHE A 51 -4.31 -15.70 -2.45
C PHE A 51 -5.56 -16.60 -2.53
N ARG A 52 -6.43 -16.44 -1.53
CA ARG A 52 -7.67 -17.20 -1.32
C ARG A 52 -8.87 -16.55 -2.01
N ASP A 53 -9.95 -17.31 -2.12
CA ASP A 53 -11.25 -16.78 -2.51
C ASP A 53 -11.69 -15.69 -1.51
N GLN A 54 -12.24 -14.60 -2.02
CA GLN A 54 -12.57 -13.41 -1.23
C GLN A 54 -13.91 -13.58 -0.52
N ALA A 55 -13.92 -13.44 0.80
CA ALA A 55 -15.13 -13.28 1.58
C ALA A 55 -15.80 -11.92 1.27
N ASP A 56 -17.13 -11.87 1.34
CA ASP A 56 -17.84 -10.60 1.28
C ASP A 56 -17.40 -9.73 2.48
N PRO A 57 -16.97 -8.47 2.27
CA PRO A 57 -16.55 -7.59 3.36
C PRO A 57 -17.65 -7.24 4.37
N GLU A 58 -18.92 -7.52 4.07
CA GLU A 58 -20.03 -7.45 5.03
C GLU A 58 -20.21 -8.76 5.83
N GLU A 59 -19.70 -9.89 5.33
CA GLU A 59 -19.70 -11.18 6.05
C GLU A 59 -18.45 -11.37 6.92
N LEU A 60 -17.27 -11.12 6.36
CA LEU A 60 -16.01 -11.04 7.10
C LEU A 60 -15.27 -9.80 6.63
N GLY A 61 -15.21 -8.80 7.50
CA GLY A 61 -14.59 -7.53 7.18
C GLY A 61 -13.63 -7.10 8.27
N GLY A 62 -12.59 -6.37 7.90
CA GLY A 62 -11.77 -5.71 8.91
C GLY A 62 -10.94 -4.57 8.38
N TYR A 63 -10.41 -3.81 9.33
CA TYR A 63 -9.50 -2.71 9.06
C TYR A 63 -8.49 -2.57 10.20
N THR A 64 -7.44 -1.80 9.93
CA THR A 64 -6.38 -1.50 10.89
C THR A 64 -6.58 -0.11 11.50
N GLY A 65 -6.12 0.07 12.74
CA GLY A 65 -6.18 1.36 13.44
C GLY A 65 -5.37 2.50 12.79
N GLN A 66 -4.46 2.18 11.87
CA GLN A 66 -3.64 3.11 11.08
C GLN A 66 -3.41 2.54 9.67
N THR A 67 -3.08 3.41 8.70
CA THR A 67 -2.74 2.98 7.33
C THR A 67 -1.32 2.44 7.20
N SER A 68 -0.45 2.80 8.16
CA SER A 68 0.96 2.45 8.19
C SER A 68 1.44 2.25 9.64
N TYR A 69 2.48 1.45 9.81
CA TYR A 69 3.11 1.15 11.10
C TYR A 69 4.63 1.12 10.94
N ALA A 70 5.38 1.63 11.90
CA ALA A 70 6.81 1.41 12.05
C ALA A 70 7.05 0.13 12.86
N PRO A 71 8.23 -0.49 12.77
CA PRO A 71 8.55 -1.61 13.64
C PRO A 71 8.51 -1.20 15.12
N GLY A 72 8.14 -2.16 15.97
CA GLY A 72 7.82 -1.95 17.38
C GLY A 72 6.43 -1.35 17.66
N GLU A 73 5.74 -0.77 16.66
CA GLU A 73 4.38 -0.30 16.85
C GLU A 73 3.39 -1.46 16.96
N THR A 74 2.26 -1.21 17.63
CA THR A 74 1.18 -2.20 17.76
C THR A 74 0.13 -1.94 16.71
N LEU A 75 -0.10 -2.93 15.84
CA LEU A 75 -1.21 -2.97 14.91
C LEU A 75 -2.44 -3.47 15.65
N GLU A 76 -3.49 -2.65 15.69
CA GLU A 76 -4.82 -3.03 16.17
C GLU A 76 -5.70 -3.41 14.96
N LEU A 77 -6.37 -4.55 15.06
CA LEU A 77 -7.35 -5.03 14.09
C LEU A 77 -8.76 -4.90 14.65
N PHE A 78 -9.66 -4.51 13.76
CA PHE A 78 -11.08 -4.32 14.01
C PHE A 78 -11.83 -5.24 13.06
N VAL A 79 -12.28 -6.39 13.55
CA VAL A 79 -12.89 -7.44 12.71
C VAL A 79 -14.38 -7.59 13.03
N SER A 80 -15.21 -7.74 12.01
CA SER A 80 -16.60 -8.19 12.13
C SER A 80 -16.81 -9.46 11.33
N SER A 81 -17.57 -10.40 11.92
CA SER A 81 -17.95 -11.69 11.34
C SER A 81 -19.48 -11.85 11.47
N SER A 82 -20.20 -11.78 10.35
CA SER A 82 -21.67 -11.91 10.26
C SER A 82 -22.05 -12.79 9.06
N PRO A 83 -22.41 -14.08 9.24
CA PRO A 83 -22.75 -14.75 10.49
C PRO A 83 -21.54 -14.87 11.43
N VAL A 84 -21.83 -14.99 12.73
CA VAL A 84 -20.81 -15.14 13.77
C VAL A 84 -20.14 -16.49 13.64
N GLU A 85 -19.03 -16.52 12.91
CA GLU A 85 -18.18 -17.68 12.65
C GLU A 85 -16.75 -17.41 13.11
N ASP A 86 -16.07 -18.45 13.57
CA ASP A 86 -14.67 -18.40 13.98
C ASP A 86 -13.77 -18.12 12.77
N TYR A 87 -12.67 -17.42 13.02
CA TYR A 87 -11.67 -17.06 12.01
C TYR A 87 -10.26 -17.07 12.60
N HIS A 88 -9.24 -17.02 11.75
CA HIS A 88 -7.88 -16.71 12.16
C HIS A 88 -7.29 -15.66 11.22
N VAL A 89 -6.12 -15.13 11.58
CA VAL A 89 -5.40 -14.16 10.76
C VAL A 89 -4.05 -14.72 10.35
N GLU A 90 -3.76 -14.68 9.06
CA GLU A 90 -2.42 -14.86 8.52
C GLU A 90 -1.91 -13.52 8.00
N ILE A 91 -0.72 -13.11 8.42
CA ILE A 91 -0.10 -11.85 7.99
C ILE A 91 0.96 -12.18 6.93
N PHE A 92 0.78 -11.58 5.76
CA PHE A 92 1.70 -11.74 4.64
C PHE A 92 2.38 -10.42 4.30
N ARG A 93 3.67 -10.48 4.03
CA ARG A 93 4.39 -9.43 3.33
C ARG A 93 4.27 -9.68 1.83
N LEU A 94 3.77 -8.72 1.07
CA LEU A 94 3.67 -8.81 -0.38
C LEU A 94 5.03 -8.48 -1.00
N GLY A 95 5.40 -9.15 -2.09
CA GLY A 95 6.71 -8.97 -2.70
C GLY A 95 7.02 -9.92 -3.86
N TRP A 96 8.27 -9.98 -4.31
CA TRP A 96 8.65 -10.86 -5.42
C TRP A 96 8.71 -12.34 -5.03
N TYR A 97 9.51 -12.67 -4.01
CA TYR A 97 9.74 -14.02 -3.45
C TYR A 97 9.86 -15.14 -4.49
N GLY A 98 10.71 -14.95 -5.51
CA GLY A 98 10.94 -15.98 -6.53
C GLY A 98 9.74 -16.23 -7.46
N GLY A 99 8.73 -15.35 -7.43
CA GLY A 99 7.49 -15.47 -8.19
C GLY A 99 6.27 -15.77 -7.32
N ASP A 100 6.46 -16.21 -6.08
CA ASP A 100 5.39 -16.61 -5.16
C ASP A 100 4.50 -15.45 -4.69
N GLY A 101 5.01 -14.21 -4.77
CA GLY A 101 4.18 -13.02 -4.63
C GLY A 101 3.96 -12.51 -3.20
N ALA A 102 4.08 -13.40 -2.21
CA ALA A 102 4.02 -13.04 -0.80
C ALA A 102 4.83 -14.01 0.06
N ARG A 103 5.05 -13.62 1.32
CA ARG A 103 5.66 -14.45 2.36
C ARG A 103 4.84 -14.36 3.64
N LEU A 104 4.48 -15.50 4.22
CA LEU A 104 3.89 -15.55 5.56
C LEU A 104 4.91 -15.05 6.59
N VAL A 105 4.54 -14.07 7.39
CA VAL A 105 5.41 -13.40 8.36
C VAL A 105 4.85 -13.36 9.78
N GLY A 106 3.56 -13.64 9.97
CA GLY A 106 2.93 -13.72 11.29
C GLY A 106 1.54 -14.33 11.22
N CYS A 107 0.97 -14.68 12.37
CA CYS A 107 -0.41 -15.16 12.49
C CYS A 107 -1.03 -14.70 13.80
N ILE A 108 -2.36 -14.63 13.85
CA ILE A 108 -3.15 -14.35 15.05
C ILE A 108 -4.24 -15.46 15.15
N PRO A 109 -4.39 -16.13 16.30
CA PRO A 109 -3.71 -15.89 17.58
C PRO A 109 -2.25 -16.37 17.60
N ASP A 110 -1.91 -17.37 16.79
CA ASP A 110 -0.56 -17.89 16.59
C ASP A 110 -0.49 -18.75 15.32
N CYS A 111 0.72 -19.09 14.87
CA CYS A 111 0.93 -19.91 13.68
C CYS A 111 0.85 -21.43 13.95
N SER A 112 0.21 -21.86 15.04
CA SER A 112 0.03 -23.27 15.40
C SER A 112 -1.38 -23.81 15.11
N GLY A 113 -2.22 -23.00 14.45
CA GLY A 113 -3.57 -23.38 14.03
C GLY A 113 -4.65 -23.06 15.06
N GLY A 114 -4.43 -22.06 15.92
CA GLY A 114 -5.47 -21.53 16.79
C GLY A 114 -6.50 -20.70 16.02
N THR A 115 -7.70 -20.56 16.58
CA THR A 115 -8.79 -19.77 16.00
C THR A 115 -9.26 -18.69 16.99
N LEU A 116 -9.86 -17.64 16.45
CA LEU A 116 -10.49 -16.53 17.14
C LEU A 116 -12.00 -16.68 17.02
N GLN A 117 -12.72 -16.29 18.08
CA GLN A 117 -14.17 -16.27 18.06
C GLN A 117 -14.66 -15.04 17.30
N GLY A 118 -15.50 -15.24 16.27
CA GLY A 118 -16.13 -14.15 15.54
C GLY A 118 -17.04 -13.28 16.42
N ILE A 119 -17.18 -12.00 16.04
CA ILE A 119 -18.14 -11.07 16.63
C ILE A 119 -18.80 -10.30 15.50
N ASP A 120 -20.13 -10.20 15.50
CA ASP A 120 -20.85 -9.29 14.60
C ASP A 120 -20.87 -7.89 15.23
N GLN A 121 -20.17 -6.95 14.60
CA GLN A 121 -20.13 -5.54 15.01
C GLN A 121 -21.07 -4.65 14.19
N GLY A 122 -21.73 -5.22 13.16
CA GLY A 122 -22.73 -4.56 12.32
C GLY A 122 -22.19 -3.45 11.42
N ILE A 123 -23.01 -2.99 10.48
CA ILE A 123 -22.71 -1.83 9.63
C ILE A 123 -23.50 -0.62 10.16
N PRO A 124 -22.84 0.43 10.70
CA PRO A 124 -23.54 1.61 11.17
C PRO A 124 -24.27 2.33 10.03
N ALA A 125 -25.34 3.05 10.39
CA ALA A 125 -25.99 3.94 9.43
C ALA A 125 -25.03 5.10 9.06
N PRO A 126 -25.03 5.56 7.80
CA PRO A 126 -24.20 6.70 7.38
C PRO A 126 -24.59 7.97 8.15
N ASP A 127 -23.63 8.90 8.29
CA ASP A 127 -23.89 10.24 8.79
C ASP A 127 -25.00 10.91 7.95
N PRO A 128 -26.05 11.48 8.56
CA PRO A 128 -27.21 11.99 7.83
C PRO A 128 -26.92 13.25 7.00
N VAL A 129 -25.76 13.89 7.18
CA VAL A 129 -25.34 15.09 6.45
C VAL A 129 -24.28 14.74 5.42
N THR A 130 -23.19 14.11 5.85
CA THR A 130 -22.02 13.88 4.98
C THR A 130 -22.05 12.55 4.27
N LEU A 131 -22.95 11.65 4.66
CA LEU A 131 -23.02 10.25 4.22
C LEU A 131 -21.74 9.45 4.52
N GLU A 132 -20.91 9.95 5.44
CA GLU A 132 -19.73 9.24 5.93
C GLU A 132 -20.18 7.98 6.66
N VAL A 133 -19.59 6.84 6.30
CA VAL A 133 -19.74 5.60 7.06
C VAL A 133 -18.43 5.36 7.81
N ASP A 134 -18.50 5.43 9.14
CA ASP A 134 -17.44 5.00 10.05
C ASP A 134 -17.96 3.77 10.79
N ALA A 135 -17.23 2.65 10.69
CA ALA A 135 -17.63 1.41 11.35
C ALA A 135 -17.62 1.55 12.89
N ASN A 136 -16.69 2.35 13.42
CA ASN A 136 -16.49 2.58 14.85
C ASN A 136 -16.53 1.29 15.69
N TRP A 137 -15.96 0.22 15.11
CA TRP A 137 -15.88 -1.08 15.73
C TRP A 137 -14.89 -1.07 16.90
N ALA A 138 -15.08 -1.99 17.85
CA ALA A 138 -14.09 -2.26 18.88
C ALA A 138 -12.94 -3.10 18.30
N ALA A 139 -11.73 -2.85 18.78
CA ALA A 139 -10.58 -3.68 18.43
C ALA A 139 -10.82 -5.12 18.92
N THR A 140 -10.65 -6.08 18.04
CA THR A 140 -10.79 -7.52 18.33
C THR A 140 -9.45 -8.14 18.62
N ASP A 141 -8.41 -7.72 17.88
CA ASP A 141 -7.09 -8.36 17.89
C ASP A 141 -5.97 -7.32 17.81
N SER A 142 -4.76 -7.74 18.16
CA SER A 142 -3.58 -6.91 18.05
C SER A 142 -2.33 -7.71 17.71
N PHE A 143 -1.38 -7.08 17.02
CA PHE A 143 -0.11 -7.66 16.65
C PHE A 143 1.00 -6.61 16.77
N VAL A 144 2.09 -6.94 17.46
CA VAL A 144 3.26 -6.04 17.54
C VAL A 144 4.11 -6.26 16.30
N ILE A 145 4.39 -5.20 15.54
CA ILE A 145 5.26 -5.26 14.37
C ILE A 145 6.69 -5.59 14.83
N PRO A 146 7.27 -6.74 14.47
CA PRO A 146 8.63 -7.09 14.85
C PRO A 146 9.66 -6.14 14.23
N ASP A 147 10.72 -5.83 14.97
CA ASP A 147 11.82 -4.93 14.55
C ASP A 147 12.54 -5.37 13.27
N ASN A 148 12.40 -6.65 12.88
CA ASN A 148 13.02 -7.21 11.68
C ASN A 148 12.09 -7.23 10.46
N TRP A 149 10.91 -6.62 10.54
CA TRP A 149 10.03 -6.46 9.38
C TRP A 149 10.53 -5.33 8.49
N GLU A 150 10.66 -5.64 7.20
CA GLU A 150 11.11 -4.68 6.19
C GLU A 150 9.96 -3.74 5.80
N SER A 151 10.32 -2.56 5.28
CA SER A 151 9.30 -1.71 4.68
C SER A 151 8.59 -2.42 3.53
N GLY A 152 7.28 -2.23 3.39
CA GLY A 152 6.52 -2.91 2.36
C GLY A 152 5.02 -2.85 2.49
N TYR A 153 4.38 -3.45 1.49
CA TYR A 153 2.96 -3.78 1.54
C TYR A 153 2.75 -5.06 2.33
N TYR A 154 1.82 -5.01 3.27
CA TYR A 154 1.41 -6.16 4.06
C TYR A 154 -0.09 -6.34 3.97
N ILE A 155 -0.53 -7.58 4.14
CA ILE A 155 -1.95 -7.92 4.26
C ILE A 155 -2.14 -8.75 5.52
N ALA A 156 -3.15 -8.43 6.31
CA ALA A 156 -3.73 -9.33 7.29
C ALA A 156 -4.91 -10.05 6.61
N SER A 157 -4.74 -11.33 6.33
CA SER A 157 -5.75 -12.21 5.74
C SER A 157 -6.61 -12.79 6.87
N LEU A 158 -7.83 -12.27 7.02
CA LEU A 158 -8.85 -12.83 7.92
C LEU A 158 -9.46 -14.03 7.22
N ILE A 159 -9.43 -15.23 7.79
CA ILE A 159 -9.82 -16.47 7.13
C ILE A 159 -10.87 -17.17 7.97
N PHE A 160 -12.03 -17.50 7.38
CA PHE A 160 -13.04 -18.28 8.08
C PHE A 160 -12.55 -19.70 8.42
N ASP A 161 -12.75 -20.12 9.67
CA ASP A 161 -12.46 -21.46 10.17
C ASP A 161 -13.72 -22.33 10.35
N SER A 162 -14.89 -21.73 10.15
CA SER A 162 -16.19 -22.37 10.32
C SER A 162 -17.23 -21.77 9.37
N GLY A 163 -18.45 -22.30 9.41
CA GLY A 163 -19.53 -21.84 8.53
C GLY A 163 -19.46 -22.36 7.09
N ALA A 164 -20.30 -21.78 6.24
CA ALA A 164 -20.46 -22.19 4.84
C ALA A 164 -19.29 -21.74 3.95
N ASN A 165 -18.60 -20.68 4.34
CA ASN A 165 -17.53 -20.01 3.58
C ASN A 165 -16.14 -20.31 4.18
N ILE A 166 -15.99 -21.48 4.83
CA ILE A 166 -14.72 -21.90 5.44
C ILE A 166 -13.57 -21.85 4.41
N GLY A 167 -12.47 -21.20 4.78
CA GLY A 167 -11.32 -20.99 3.93
C GLY A 167 -11.38 -19.74 3.03
N ASP A 168 -12.55 -19.10 2.88
CA ASP A 168 -12.63 -17.78 2.24
C ASP A 168 -11.99 -16.73 3.15
N ALA A 169 -11.42 -15.69 2.54
CA ALA A 169 -10.63 -14.71 3.24
C ALA A 169 -10.98 -13.27 2.89
N HIS A 170 -10.83 -12.38 3.87
CA HIS A 170 -10.84 -10.93 3.66
C HIS A 170 -9.45 -10.37 3.88
N PHE A 171 -8.94 -9.60 2.91
CA PHE A 171 -7.61 -9.01 2.98
C PHE A 171 -7.66 -7.58 3.51
N VAL A 172 -6.98 -7.34 4.62
CA VAL A 172 -6.81 -6.02 5.23
C VAL A 172 -5.41 -5.49 4.91
N PRO A 173 -5.25 -4.56 3.95
CA PRO A 173 -3.94 -4.02 3.61
C PRO A 173 -3.45 -3.03 4.67
N PHE A 174 -2.15 -3.05 4.93
CA PHE A 174 -1.45 -2.02 5.70
C PHE A 174 0.01 -1.92 5.23
N ILE A 175 0.64 -0.80 5.54
CA ILE A 175 2.04 -0.56 5.16
C ILE A 175 2.94 -0.66 6.38
N VAL A 176 4.09 -1.32 6.24
CA VAL A 176 5.17 -1.20 7.22
C VAL A 176 6.16 -0.19 6.68
N ARG A 177 6.43 0.85 7.48
CA ARG A 177 7.41 1.90 7.18
C ARG A 177 8.80 1.40 7.48
N ALA A 178 9.80 2.02 6.88
CA ALA A 178 11.18 1.80 7.27
C ALA A 178 11.42 2.32 8.70
N GLU A 179 12.44 1.76 9.36
CA GLU A 179 12.99 2.35 10.58
C GLU A 179 13.43 3.80 10.33
N ALA A 180 13.26 4.69 11.29
CA ALA A 180 13.53 6.13 11.09
C ALA A 180 15.00 6.47 10.75
N ALA A 181 15.92 5.53 10.93
CA ALA A 181 17.33 5.66 10.57
C ALA A 181 17.65 5.09 9.18
N ASN A 182 16.68 4.47 8.51
CA ASN A 182 16.83 3.92 7.18
C ASN A 182 16.35 4.93 6.15
N ASN A 183 17.13 5.13 5.09
CA ASN A 183 16.84 6.02 3.98
C ASN A 183 17.14 5.25 2.69
N ALA A 184 16.19 4.46 2.21
CA ALA A 184 16.39 3.73 0.97
C ALA A 184 16.62 4.70 -0.21
N ASP A 185 17.33 4.28 -1.25
CA ASP A 185 17.55 5.13 -2.43
C ASP A 185 16.22 5.55 -3.11
N ILE A 186 15.19 4.71 -3.02
CA ILE A 186 13.88 4.92 -3.65
C ILE A 186 12.77 4.87 -2.60
N LEU A 187 11.93 5.91 -2.57
CA LEU A 187 10.67 5.91 -1.83
C LEU A 187 9.49 5.72 -2.78
N VAL A 188 8.61 4.77 -2.48
CA VAL A 188 7.35 4.57 -3.20
C VAL A 188 6.19 5.08 -2.35
N GLN A 189 5.48 6.09 -2.85
CA GLN A 189 4.24 6.57 -2.23
C GLN A 189 3.09 5.58 -2.50
N VAL A 190 2.42 5.15 -1.42
CA VAL A 190 1.26 4.27 -1.44
C VAL A 190 -0.04 5.09 -1.40
N PRO A 191 -0.95 4.96 -2.39
CA PRO A 191 -2.09 5.86 -2.55
C PRO A 191 -3.32 5.45 -1.71
N VAL A 192 -3.16 5.33 -0.39
CA VAL A 192 -4.25 4.86 0.51
C VAL A 192 -5.48 5.77 0.53
N SER A 193 -5.33 7.08 0.26
CA SER A 193 -6.48 7.97 0.08
C SER A 193 -7.35 7.54 -1.09
N THR A 194 -6.75 7.12 -2.22
CA THR A 194 -7.51 6.64 -3.37
C THR A 194 -8.28 5.38 -3.01
N TRP A 195 -7.65 4.44 -2.31
CA TRP A 195 -8.31 3.22 -1.88
C TRP A 195 -9.60 3.53 -1.10
N GLN A 196 -9.54 4.51 -0.19
CA GLN A 196 -10.74 4.93 0.55
C GLN A 196 -11.74 5.74 -0.27
N SER A 197 -11.29 6.60 -1.19
CA SER A 197 -12.18 7.39 -2.07
C SER A 197 -13.08 6.51 -2.92
N TYR A 198 -12.57 5.35 -3.37
CA TYR A 198 -13.31 4.37 -4.17
C TYR A 198 -13.99 3.27 -3.33
N ASN A 199 -13.68 3.19 -2.03
CA ASN A 199 -14.29 2.23 -1.13
C ASN A 199 -15.77 2.56 -0.90
N ARG A 200 -16.64 1.61 -1.27
CA ARG A 200 -18.12 1.66 -1.18
C ARG A 200 -18.67 0.83 -0.02
N TRP A 201 -17.83 0.34 0.89
CA TRP A 201 -18.30 -0.41 2.04
C TRP A 201 -19.27 0.45 2.85
N GLY A 202 -20.40 -0.14 3.25
CA GLY A 202 -21.51 0.59 3.87
C GLY A 202 -22.34 1.44 2.89
N GLY A 203 -22.17 1.24 1.58
CA GLY A 203 -23.00 1.81 0.52
C GLY A 203 -22.56 3.17 -0.04
N HIS A 204 -21.48 3.76 0.49
CA HIS A 204 -21.05 5.12 0.14
C HIS A 204 -19.55 5.22 -0.14
N SER A 205 -19.19 5.99 -1.17
CA SER A 205 -17.81 6.38 -1.52
C SER A 205 -17.79 7.84 -1.97
N LEU A 206 -16.66 8.42 -2.41
CA LEU A 206 -16.65 9.78 -2.96
C LEU A 206 -17.25 9.89 -4.39
N TYR A 207 -17.82 8.80 -4.91
CA TYR A 207 -18.34 8.73 -6.28
C TYR A 207 -19.82 8.37 -6.33
N GLU A 208 -20.49 8.93 -7.34
CA GLU A 208 -21.86 8.62 -7.70
C GLU A 208 -22.10 7.11 -7.97
N PRO A 209 -23.33 6.59 -7.76
CA PRO A 209 -24.56 7.33 -7.43
C PRO A 209 -24.81 7.59 -5.94
N ALA A 210 -23.86 7.25 -5.06
CA ALA A 210 -23.99 7.35 -3.60
C ALA A 210 -22.80 8.12 -3.00
N ALA A 211 -22.51 9.29 -3.58
CA ALA A 211 -21.37 10.11 -3.21
C ALA A 211 -21.53 10.66 -1.77
N ALA A 212 -20.57 10.35 -0.91
CA ALA A 212 -20.37 11.00 0.37
C ALA A 212 -19.49 12.24 0.21
N ASP A 213 -19.65 13.19 1.13
CA ASP A 213 -18.80 14.39 1.20
C ASP A 213 -17.40 14.06 1.71
N LYS A 214 -17.26 12.97 2.47
CA LYS A 214 -16.02 12.48 3.08
C LYS A 214 -16.10 10.98 3.41
N VAL A 215 -14.94 10.34 3.56
CA VAL A 215 -14.82 8.89 3.81
C VAL A 215 -13.89 8.59 4.98
N SER A 216 -14.28 7.62 5.82
CA SER A 216 -13.46 7.17 6.95
C SER A 216 -12.48 6.05 6.54
N PHE A 217 -11.32 6.01 7.18
CA PHE A 217 -10.39 4.87 7.17
C PHE A 217 -10.79 3.80 8.19
N ASN A 218 -11.72 4.08 9.12
CA ASN A 218 -12.25 3.12 10.08
C ASN A 218 -13.34 2.25 9.45
N ARG A 219 -13.03 1.56 8.36
CA ARG A 219 -13.98 0.65 7.70
C ARG A 219 -13.28 -0.40 6.84
N PRO A 220 -13.87 -1.59 6.68
CA PRO A 220 -13.37 -2.59 5.75
C PRO A 220 -13.18 -2.04 4.33
N TYR A 221 -12.17 -2.54 3.64
CA TYR A 221 -11.97 -2.25 2.22
C TYR A 221 -12.86 -3.17 1.39
N ASN A 222 -13.58 -2.64 0.40
CA ASN A 222 -14.40 -3.46 -0.51
C ASN A 222 -13.68 -4.69 -1.09
N ASN A 223 -12.45 -4.46 -1.51
CA ASN A 223 -11.52 -5.44 -2.05
C ASN A 223 -10.12 -4.82 -2.05
N ILE A 224 -9.11 -5.66 -2.12
CA ILE A 224 -7.71 -5.27 -2.35
C ILE A 224 -7.37 -5.29 -3.85
N ASP A 225 -8.39 -5.31 -4.71
CA ASP A 225 -8.22 -5.39 -6.17
C ASP A 225 -7.42 -4.21 -6.69
N ASP A 226 -7.58 -3.01 -6.13
CA ASP A 226 -6.80 -1.85 -6.52
C ASP A 226 -5.30 -2.10 -6.33
N VAL A 227 -4.90 -2.58 -5.14
CA VAL A 227 -3.50 -2.93 -4.83
C VAL A 227 -2.97 -3.95 -5.84
N PHE A 228 -3.71 -5.04 -6.09
CA PHE A 228 -3.25 -6.09 -7.01
C PHE A 228 -3.23 -5.65 -8.47
N ARG A 229 -4.13 -4.74 -8.84
CA ARG A 229 -4.29 -4.25 -10.20
C ARG A 229 -3.28 -3.18 -10.57
N TYR A 230 -2.96 -2.26 -9.66
CA TYR A 230 -2.19 -1.07 -10.01
C TYR A 230 -0.80 -1.02 -9.34
N GLU A 231 -0.65 -1.44 -8.09
CA GLU A 231 0.59 -1.27 -7.30
C GLU A 231 1.45 -2.54 -7.30
N TYR A 232 0.82 -3.71 -7.18
CA TYR A 232 1.49 -4.97 -6.88
C TYR A 232 2.52 -5.40 -7.92
N GLN A 233 2.30 -5.11 -9.20
CA GLN A 233 3.29 -5.44 -10.23
C GLN A 233 4.51 -4.51 -10.19
N MET A 234 4.33 -3.25 -9.78
CA MET A 234 5.45 -2.34 -9.55
C MET A 234 6.27 -2.79 -8.34
N LEU A 235 5.60 -3.15 -7.23
CA LEU A 235 6.21 -3.75 -6.04
C LEU A 235 7.09 -4.95 -6.44
N ARG A 236 6.50 -5.94 -7.11
CA ARG A 236 7.23 -7.15 -7.56
C ARG A 236 8.38 -6.83 -8.50
N TYR A 237 8.23 -5.85 -9.38
CA TYR A 237 9.30 -5.43 -10.29
C TYR A 237 10.47 -4.84 -9.50
N LEU A 238 10.19 -3.88 -8.62
CA LEU A 238 11.22 -3.19 -7.85
C LEU A 238 12.02 -4.19 -7.01
N GLU A 239 11.33 -5.09 -6.32
CA GLU A 239 11.97 -6.09 -5.48
C GLU A 239 12.71 -7.17 -6.28
N ARG A 240 12.15 -7.64 -7.41
CA ARG A 240 12.81 -8.63 -8.28
C ARG A 240 14.14 -8.12 -8.81
N GLU A 241 14.20 -6.86 -9.19
CA GLU A 241 15.42 -6.24 -9.69
C GLU A 241 16.40 -5.86 -8.57
N GLY A 242 16.01 -6.02 -7.30
CA GLY A 242 16.85 -5.76 -6.14
C GLY A 242 17.10 -4.27 -5.91
N PHE A 243 16.13 -3.41 -6.26
CA PHE A 243 16.21 -2.00 -5.93
C PHE A 243 16.11 -1.81 -4.40
N ASP A 244 16.87 -0.84 -3.89
CA ASP A 244 16.77 -0.39 -2.51
C ASP A 244 15.56 0.54 -2.38
N VAL A 245 14.47 0.01 -1.82
CA VAL A 245 13.14 0.62 -1.83
C VAL A 245 12.51 0.60 -0.45
N GLU A 246 11.83 1.68 -0.12
CA GLU A 246 10.92 1.76 1.02
C GLU A 246 9.56 2.32 0.58
N TYR A 247 8.57 2.14 1.46
CA TYR A 247 7.17 2.43 1.18
C TYR A 247 6.59 3.31 2.29
N ALA A 248 5.96 4.42 1.89
CA ALA A 248 5.23 5.30 2.78
C ALA A 248 3.86 5.61 2.18
N THR A 249 2.83 5.67 3.00
CA THR A 249 1.50 6.07 2.54
C THR A 249 1.45 7.56 2.23
N ASN A 250 0.54 7.99 1.37
CA ASN A 250 0.31 9.41 1.14
C ASN A 250 -0.20 10.16 2.40
N VAL A 251 -0.67 9.44 3.44
CA VAL A 251 -0.92 9.96 4.79
C VAL A 251 0.39 10.21 5.54
N ASP A 252 1.37 9.31 5.42
CA ASP A 252 2.72 9.52 6.00
C ASP A 252 3.39 10.74 5.37
N VAL A 253 3.34 10.85 4.04
CA VAL A 253 3.87 12.01 3.30
C VAL A 253 3.12 13.30 3.65
N HIS A 254 1.82 13.23 3.95
CA HIS A 254 1.08 14.38 4.46
C HIS A 254 1.61 14.85 5.82
N ARG A 255 1.90 13.91 6.74
CA ARG A 255 2.39 14.19 8.09
C ARG A 255 3.82 14.71 8.09
N ASP A 256 4.67 14.12 7.26
CA ASP A 256 6.07 14.52 7.10
C ASP A 256 6.47 14.62 5.62
N PRO A 257 6.14 15.73 4.95
CA PRO A 257 6.51 15.93 3.56
C PRO A 257 8.03 16.03 3.34
N ALA A 258 8.81 16.29 4.41
CA ALA A 258 10.25 16.44 4.31
C ALA A 258 10.96 15.11 4.05
N MET A 259 10.35 13.98 4.43
CA MET A 259 10.89 12.64 4.18
C MET A 259 11.23 12.39 2.71
N LEU A 260 10.51 13.04 1.78
CA LEU A 260 10.77 12.95 0.35
C LEU A 260 12.18 13.42 -0.06
N LEU A 261 12.84 14.23 0.78
CA LEU A 261 14.19 14.76 0.55
C LEU A 261 15.30 13.77 0.93
N ASP A 262 14.98 12.72 1.68
CA ASP A 262 15.94 11.73 2.15
C ASP A 262 16.25 10.64 1.12
N HIS A 263 15.58 10.69 -0.04
CA HIS A 263 15.68 9.70 -1.12
C HIS A 263 16.21 10.29 -2.41
N GLN A 264 16.81 9.45 -3.26
CA GLN A 264 17.28 9.85 -4.58
C GLN A 264 16.14 9.93 -5.61
N LEU A 265 15.14 9.07 -5.46
CA LEU A 265 13.98 8.97 -6.33
C LEU A 265 12.71 8.74 -5.50
N VAL A 266 11.69 9.55 -5.75
CA VAL A 266 10.34 9.33 -5.21
C VAL A 266 9.43 8.87 -6.35
N ILE A 267 8.74 7.75 -6.14
CA ILE A 267 7.82 7.14 -7.10
C ILE A 267 6.38 7.33 -6.64
N SER A 268 5.55 7.88 -7.52
CA SER A 268 4.09 7.76 -7.47
C SER A 268 3.68 6.67 -8.46
N THR A 269 2.96 5.65 -7.95
CA THR A 269 2.54 4.47 -8.71
C THR A 269 1.08 4.15 -8.40
N GLY A 270 0.50 3.16 -9.06
CA GLY A 270 -0.87 2.73 -8.78
C GLY A 270 -1.91 3.66 -9.41
N HIS A 271 -2.93 4.03 -8.64
CA HIS A 271 -3.88 5.10 -9.00
C HIS A 271 -3.83 6.24 -7.96
N ASP A 272 -2.78 7.05 -8.02
CA ASP A 272 -2.48 8.04 -6.98
C ASP A 272 -3.21 9.39 -7.19
N GLU A 273 -4.55 9.34 -7.20
CA GLU A 273 -5.45 10.42 -7.63
C GLU A 273 -5.68 11.54 -6.58
N TYR A 274 -5.70 11.19 -5.29
CA TYR A 274 -6.16 12.06 -4.19
C TYR A 274 -5.00 12.56 -3.33
N TRP A 275 -4.67 13.84 -3.42
CA TRP A 275 -3.49 14.42 -2.76
C TRP A 275 -3.86 15.56 -1.82
N SER A 276 -3.27 15.56 -0.62
CA SER A 276 -3.34 16.72 0.26
C SER A 276 -2.48 17.86 -0.28
N LYS A 277 -2.71 19.08 0.22
CA LYS A 277 -1.84 20.21 -0.15
C LYS A 277 -0.42 19.98 0.35
N GLU A 278 -0.26 19.41 1.53
CA GLU A 278 1.01 19.12 2.18
C GLU A 278 1.80 18.09 1.37
N THR A 279 1.15 17.01 0.91
CA THR A 279 1.74 16.02 0.00
C THR A 279 2.22 16.70 -1.29
N ARG A 280 1.37 17.55 -1.89
CA ARG A 280 1.71 18.26 -3.13
C ARG A 280 2.90 19.20 -2.95
N ASP A 281 2.91 19.99 -1.88
CA ASP A 281 4.00 20.91 -1.55
C ASP A 281 5.31 20.14 -1.30
N GLY A 282 5.24 18.98 -0.64
CA GLY A 282 6.38 18.08 -0.43
C GLY A 282 7.02 17.62 -1.75
N PHE A 283 6.22 17.10 -2.67
CA PHE A 283 6.73 16.67 -3.99
C PHE A 283 7.33 17.83 -4.79
N GLU A 284 6.73 19.02 -4.74
CA GLU A 284 7.29 20.20 -5.39
C GLU A 284 8.61 20.65 -4.76
N ALA A 285 8.72 20.61 -3.43
CA ALA A 285 9.95 20.91 -2.70
C ALA A 285 11.06 19.87 -3.00
N ALA A 286 10.71 18.58 -3.08
CA ALA A 286 11.64 17.51 -3.45
C ALA A 286 12.19 17.71 -4.86
N ARG A 287 11.31 17.98 -5.83
CA ARG A 287 11.71 18.35 -7.20
C ARG A 287 12.66 19.54 -7.21
N ASP A 288 12.30 20.61 -6.50
CA ASP A 288 13.06 21.87 -6.51
C ASP A 288 14.41 21.74 -5.79
N SER A 289 14.55 20.75 -4.91
CA SER A 289 15.79 20.42 -4.20
C SER A 289 16.67 19.39 -4.94
N GLY A 290 16.19 18.83 -6.06
CA GLY A 290 16.95 17.93 -6.92
C GLY A 290 16.64 16.43 -6.76
N THR A 291 15.67 16.06 -5.93
CA THR A 291 15.15 14.68 -5.87
C THR A 291 14.48 14.31 -7.20
N ASN A 292 14.75 13.11 -7.70
CA ASN A 292 14.10 12.64 -8.93
C ASN A 292 12.65 12.23 -8.62
N LEU A 293 11.72 12.53 -9.52
CA LEU A 293 10.33 12.09 -9.40
C LEU A 293 9.97 11.16 -10.55
N GLY A 294 9.39 10.00 -10.23
CA GLY A 294 8.85 9.03 -11.18
C GLY A 294 7.34 8.89 -11.03
N PHE A 295 6.58 9.23 -12.08
CA PHE A 295 5.13 9.02 -12.10
C PHE A 295 4.81 7.86 -13.04
N PHE A 296 4.52 6.69 -12.46
CA PHE A 296 4.13 5.46 -13.18
C PHE A 296 2.63 5.23 -13.10
N THR A 297 1.87 6.31 -13.17
CA THR A 297 0.42 6.34 -13.07
C THR A 297 -0.15 7.43 -13.99
N SER A 298 -1.48 7.47 -14.09
CA SER A 298 -2.22 8.54 -14.75
C SER A 298 -3.29 9.05 -13.79
N ASN A 299 -3.82 10.25 -14.05
CA ASN A 299 -4.74 10.93 -13.12
C ASN A 299 -4.11 11.23 -11.75
N ALA A 300 -2.77 11.33 -11.68
CA ALA A 300 -2.07 11.59 -10.43
C ALA A 300 -2.37 13.00 -9.91
N ALA A 301 -2.54 13.14 -8.58
CA ALA A 301 -2.77 14.42 -7.92
C ALA A 301 -3.90 15.24 -8.55
N TYR A 302 -4.98 14.57 -8.97
CA TYR A 302 -6.10 15.20 -9.66
C TYR A 302 -7.05 15.92 -8.69
N TRP A 303 -7.35 15.27 -7.56
CA TRP A 303 -8.19 15.83 -6.50
C TRP A 303 -7.35 16.34 -5.34
N GLN A 304 -7.66 17.56 -4.90
CA GLN A 304 -7.16 18.06 -3.63
C GLN A 304 -8.05 17.56 -2.49
N VAL A 305 -7.45 16.97 -1.46
CA VAL A 305 -8.12 16.49 -0.24
C VAL A 305 -7.58 17.17 1.00
N ARG A 306 -8.23 16.91 2.14
CA ARG A 306 -7.77 17.26 3.48
C ARG A 306 -8.00 16.06 4.38
N TYR A 307 -7.21 15.96 5.44
CA TYR A 307 -7.42 14.93 6.45
C TYR A 307 -8.11 15.53 7.68
N GLU A 308 -9.04 14.78 8.25
CA GLU A 308 -9.74 15.08 9.51
C GLU A 308 -9.53 13.94 10.52
N ASN A 309 -9.93 14.16 11.78
CA ASN A 309 -9.98 13.12 12.81
C ASN A 309 -8.65 12.38 13.03
N ALA A 310 -7.54 13.12 13.11
CA ALA A 310 -6.18 12.55 13.19
C ALA A 310 -5.85 11.62 11.99
N ASP A 311 -6.22 12.09 10.80
CA ASP A 311 -6.01 11.41 9.51
C ASP A 311 -6.76 10.08 9.37
N ARG A 312 -7.86 9.95 10.11
CA ARG A 312 -8.81 8.83 10.01
C ARG A 312 -9.99 9.12 9.10
N THR A 313 -10.11 10.34 8.59
CA THR A 313 -11.14 10.72 7.60
C THR A 313 -10.50 11.57 6.49
N LEU A 314 -10.95 11.35 5.25
CA LEU A 314 -10.58 12.07 4.03
C LEU A 314 -11.76 12.89 3.50
#